data_AF-A0A699U7L7-F1
#
_entry.id   AF-A0A699U7L7-F1
#
_cell.length_a   1.000
_cell.length_b   1.000
_cell.length_c   1.000
_cell.angle_alpha   90.00
_cell.angle_beta   90.00
_cell.angle_gamma   90.00
#
_symmetry.space_group_name_H-M   'P 1'
#
loop_
_entity.id
_entity.type
_entity.pdbx_description
1 polymer ?
#
loop_
_entity_poly.entity_id
_entity_poly.type
_entity_poly.pdbx_seq_one_letter_code
_entity_poly.pdbx_strand_id
1 'polypeptide(L)'
;ELARLVPHLVTPESRKIKRYVYGLTLQIRRMVATTERKTIQKAVQISGALIDEAIRNGSIKKVCRNQGNQARGRVGSRGSLPRSEHYDG
;
A
#
# COMPACT_ATOMS: atom_id res chain seq x y z
N GLU A 1 -31.54 -18.21 9.19
CA GLU A 1 -31.40 -18.11 7.73
C GLU A 1 -31.90 -16.75 7.22
N LEU A 2 -31.01 -15.76 7.06
CA LEU A 2 -31.40 -14.47 6.45
C LEU A 2 -31.18 -14.47 4.92
N ALA A 3 -30.21 -15.24 4.43
CA ALA A 3 -29.87 -15.36 3.02
C ALA A 3 -30.94 -16.04 2.15
N ARG A 4 -31.83 -16.85 2.75
CA ARG A 4 -32.97 -17.47 2.04
C ARG A 4 -34.20 -16.58 2.02
N LEU A 5 -34.36 -15.72 3.02
CA LEU A 5 -35.49 -14.79 3.16
C LEU A 5 -35.34 -13.58 2.24
N VAL A 6 -34.13 -13.05 2.08
CA VAL A 6 -33.90 -11.85 1.26
C VAL A 6 -32.57 -11.93 0.48
N PRO A 7 -32.48 -12.77 -0.59
CA PRO A 7 -31.23 -13.06 -1.30
C PRO A 7 -30.55 -11.84 -1.93
N HIS A 8 -31.30 -10.77 -2.17
CA HIS A 8 -30.85 -9.53 -2.82
C HIS A 8 -30.25 -8.52 -1.84
N LEU A 9 -30.66 -8.55 -0.56
CA LEU A 9 -30.07 -7.69 0.47
C LEU A 9 -28.77 -8.26 1.03
N VAL A 10 -28.59 -9.57 0.93
CA VAL A 10 -27.34 -10.22 1.32
C VAL A 10 -26.34 -10.11 0.18
N THR A 11 -25.35 -9.22 0.34
CA THR A 11 -24.19 -9.23 -0.56
C THR A 11 -23.39 -10.52 -0.35
N PRO A 12 -23.20 -11.36 -1.39
CA PRO A 12 -22.40 -12.58 -1.27
C PRO A 12 -20.96 -12.26 -0.84
N GLU A 13 -20.37 -13.10 0.02
CA GLU A 13 -18.99 -12.93 0.50
C GLU A 13 -17.98 -12.80 -0.64
N SER A 14 -18.15 -13.57 -1.72
CA SER A 14 -17.31 -13.50 -2.91
C SER A 14 -17.31 -12.11 -3.57
N ARG A 15 -18.46 -11.40 -3.57
CA ARG A 15 -18.54 -10.02 -4.08
C ARG A 15 -17.82 -9.04 -3.15
N LYS A 16 -17.91 -9.23 -1.83
CA LYS A 16 -17.18 -8.39 -0.85
C LYS A 16 -15.68 -8.54 -1.01
N ILE A 17 -15.20 -9.78 -1.14
CA ILE A 17 -13.78 -10.09 -1.36
C ILE A 17 -13.30 -9.45 -2.66
N LYS A 18 -14.04 -9.62 -3.77
CA LYS A 18 -13.68 -8.98 -5.05
C LYS A 18 -13.53 -7.47 -4.95
N ARG A 19 -14.50 -6.79 -4.33
CA ARG A 19 -14.46 -5.33 -4.14
C ARG A 19 -13.26 -4.90 -3.28
N TYR A 20 -12.99 -5.63 -2.20
CA TYR A 20 -11.85 -5.38 -1.33
C TYR A 20 -10.51 -5.51 -2.07
N VAL A 21 -10.30 -6.63 -2.76
CA VAL A 21 -9.07 -6.93 -3.52
C VAL A 21 -8.83 -5.91 -4.63
N TYR A 22 -9.90 -5.43 -5.29
CA TYR A 22 -9.79 -4.41 -6.33
C TYR A 22 -9.32 -3.05 -5.81
N GLY A 23 -9.58 -2.73 -4.53
CA GLY A 23 -9.13 -1.50 -3.88
C GLY A 23 -7.67 -1.51 -3.40
N LEU A 24 -6.97 -2.64 -3.50
CA LEU A 24 -5.56 -2.76 -3.11
C LEU A 24 -4.63 -2.30 -4.24
N THR A 25 -3.40 -1.93 -3.89
CA THR A 25 -2.36 -1.64 -4.89
C THR A 25 -2.08 -2.88 -5.75
N LEU A 26 -1.65 -2.69 -7.00
CA LEU A 26 -1.47 -3.79 -7.95
C LEU A 26 -0.55 -4.90 -7.42
N GLN A 27 0.52 -4.54 -6.70
CA GLN A 27 1.47 -5.49 -6.12
C GLN A 27 0.79 -6.38 -5.06
N ILE A 28 0.14 -5.76 -4.07
CA ILE A 28 -0.58 -6.48 -3.01
C ILE A 28 -1.73 -7.28 -3.62
N ARG A 29 -2.47 -6.71 -4.58
CA ARG A 29 -3.55 -7.39 -5.28
C ARG A 29 -3.10 -8.69 -5.94
N ARG A 30 -1.93 -8.72 -6.59
CA ARG A 30 -1.38 -9.93 -7.22
C ARG A 30 -1.04 -10.99 -6.16
N MET A 31 -0.35 -10.60 -5.11
CA MET A 31 -0.02 -11.50 -3.99
C MET A 31 -1.28 -11.99 -3.25
N VAL A 32 -2.32 -11.15 -3.24
CA VAL A 32 -3.60 -11.51 -2.65
C VAL A 32 -4.38 -12.46 -3.59
N ALA A 33 -4.34 -12.26 -4.90
CA ALA A 33 -5.01 -13.15 -5.85
C ALA A 33 -4.45 -14.59 -5.86
N THR A 34 -3.18 -14.80 -5.49
CA THR A 34 -2.55 -16.13 -5.45
C THR A 34 -2.92 -16.97 -4.23
N THR A 35 -3.44 -16.36 -3.15
CA THR A 35 -3.95 -17.11 -1.99
C THR A 35 -5.47 -17.19 -2.03
N GLU A 36 -6.02 -18.40 -1.93
CA GLU A 36 -7.46 -18.61 -1.86
C GLU A 36 -8.05 -17.99 -0.59
N ARG A 37 -9.10 -17.18 -0.74
CA ARG A 37 -9.81 -16.52 0.37
C ARG A 37 -11.27 -16.91 0.37
N LYS A 38 -11.73 -17.47 1.48
CA LYS A 38 -13.14 -17.84 1.67
C LYS A 38 -13.94 -16.80 2.44
N THR A 39 -13.26 -15.86 3.11
CA THR A 39 -13.92 -14.82 3.94
C THR A 39 -13.23 -13.47 3.77
N ILE A 40 -14.00 -12.39 3.97
CA ILE A 40 -13.46 -11.03 3.97
C ILE A 40 -12.38 -10.82 5.04
N GLN A 41 -12.54 -11.40 6.23
CA GLN A 41 -11.59 -11.26 7.33
C GLN A 41 -10.21 -11.81 6.98
N LYS A 42 -10.14 -12.98 6.32
CA LYS A 42 -8.86 -13.55 5.86
C LYS A 42 -8.22 -12.68 4.78
N ALA A 43 -9.00 -12.08 3.90
CA ALA A 43 -8.48 -11.14 2.90
C ALA A 43 -7.85 -9.90 3.56
N VAL A 44 -8.49 -9.35 4.60
CA VAL A 44 -7.98 -8.22 5.39
C VAL A 44 -6.69 -8.59 6.13
N GLN A 45 -6.65 -9.73 6.80
CA GLN A 45 -5.45 -10.16 7.55
C GLN A 45 -4.24 -10.35 6.64
N ILE A 46 -4.40 -11.08 5.53
CA ILE A 46 -3.30 -11.37 4.60
C ILE A 46 -2.79 -10.09 3.93
N SER A 47 -3.70 -9.21 3.49
CA SER A 47 -3.28 -7.96 2.88
C SER A 47 -2.54 -7.04 3.85
N GLY A 48 -2.94 -7.00 5.13
CA GLY A 48 -2.21 -6.28 6.18
C GLY A 48 -0.77 -6.77 6.32
N ALA A 49 -0.58 -8.08 6.48
CA ALA A 49 0.75 -8.68 6.60
C ALA A 49 1.63 -8.40 5.36
N LEU A 50 1.05 -8.50 4.16
CA LEU A 50 1.77 -8.22 2.91
C LEU A 50 2.14 -6.74 2.75
N ILE A 51 1.29 -5.83 3.22
CA ILE A 51 1.59 -4.38 3.21
C ILE A 51 2.74 -4.09 4.19
N ASP A 52 2.70 -4.66 5.39
CA ASP A 52 3.76 -4.49 6.38
C ASP A 52 5.10 -5.04 5.88
N GLU A 53 5.08 -6.21 5.24
CA GLU A 53 6.26 -6.79 4.60
C GLU A 53 6.78 -5.90 3.46
N ALA A 54 5.90 -5.43 2.58
CA ALA A 54 6.28 -4.56 1.48
C ALA A 54 6.84 -3.20 1.96
N ILE A 55 6.35 -2.67 3.09
CA ILE A 55 6.90 -1.48 3.74
C ILE A 55 8.29 -1.77 4.30
N ARG A 56 8.47 -2.89 5.03
CA ARG A 56 9.77 -3.29 5.57
C ARG A 56 10.82 -3.50 4.48
N ASN A 57 10.43 -4.07 3.34
CA ASN A 57 11.29 -4.32 2.21
C ASN A 57 11.50 -3.08 1.32
N GLY A 58 10.93 -1.91 1.69
CA GLY A 58 11.03 -0.67 0.94
C GLY A 58 10.29 -0.67 -0.41
N SER A 59 9.54 -1.72 -0.72
CA SER A 59 8.78 -1.87 -1.97
C SER A 59 7.55 -0.97 -2.04
N ILE A 60 6.98 -0.61 -0.88
CA ILE A 60 5.87 0.33 -0.75
C ILE A 60 6.27 1.41 0.24
N LYS A 61 6.21 2.68 -0.17
CA LYS A 61 6.30 3.79 0.79
C LYS A 61 5.03 3.82 1.62
N LYS A 62 5.17 3.76 2.95
CA LYS A 62 4.05 4.02 3.86
C LYS A 62 3.46 5.38 3.52
N VAL A 63 2.21 5.40 3.07
CA VAL A 63 1.46 6.65 3.00
C VAL A 63 1.09 6.99 4.44
N CYS A 64 1.93 7.77 5.10
CA CYS A 64 1.51 8.52 6.26
C CYS A 64 0.46 9.51 5.76
N ARG A 65 -0.81 9.34 6.14
CA ARG A 65 -1.79 10.43 6.01
C ARG A 65 -1.29 11.56 6.89
N ASN A 66 -0.68 12.55 6.26
CA ASN A 66 -0.28 13.80 6.88
C ASN A 66 -1.56 14.53 7.30
N GLN A 67 -2.05 14.25 8.51
CA GLN A 67 -2.85 15.20 9.26
C GLN A 67 -1.91 16.35 9.63
N GLY A 68 -1.92 17.40 8.80
CA GLY A 68 -1.41 18.73 9.14
C GLY A 68 0.10 18.89 9.31
N ASN A 69 0.71 19.52 8.30
CA ASN A 69 1.79 20.53 8.41
C ASN A 69 3.26 20.05 8.33
N GLN A 70 3.93 20.49 7.24
CA GLN A 70 5.33 20.94 7.06
C GLN A 70 6.44 20.18 7.83
N ALA A 71 7.47 19.61 7.20
CA ALA A 71 8.43 20.34 6.38
C ALA A 71 9.06 19.45 5.29
N ARG A 72 9.17 20.02 4.09
CA ARG A 72 10.00 19.47 3.01
C ARG A 72 11.47 19.71 3.37
N GLY A 73 12.13 18.68 3.88
CA GLY A 73 13.59 18.58 3.88
C GLY A 73 14.04 17.57 2.82
N ARG A 74 13.83 17.87 1.53
CA ARG A 74 14.57 17.16 0.47
C ARG A 74 16.01 17.69 0.51
N VAL A 75 16.89 17.05 1.28
CA VAL A 75 18.34 17.16 1.05
C VAL A 75 18.58 16.60 -0.35
N GLY A 76 18.73 17.53 -1.30
CA GLY A 76 19.09 17.21 -2.66
C GLY A 76 20.56 16.85 -2.71
N SER A 77 20.85 15.62 -3.11
CA SER A 77 22.12 15.28 -3.73
C SER A 77 22.23 16.11 -5.01
N ARG A 78 22.92 17.24 -4.94
CA ARG A 78 23.42 17.99 -6.10
C ARG A 78 24.92 18.09 -5.96
N GLY A 79 25.62 17.18 -6.63
CA GLY A 79 26.98 17.47 -7.05
C GLY A 79 26.96 18.72 -7.92
N SER A 80 27.91 19.63 -7.65
CA SER A 80 28.47 20.67 -8.52
C SER A 80 29.18 21.70 -7.61
N LEU A 81 30.46 21.49 -7.33
CA LEU A 81 31.35 22.60 -6.98
C LEU A 81 32.14 22.93 -8.24
N PRO A 82 31.96 24.13 -8.81
CA PRO A 82 33.04 24.75 -9.53
C PRO A 82 33.41 26.06 -8.83
N ARG A 83 34.69 26.23 -8.50
CA ARG A 83 35.57 27.19 -9.20
C ARG A 83 36.98 27.11 -8.60
N SER A 84 37.95 26.92 -9.49
CA SER A 84 39.37 27.25 -9.39
C SER A 84 39.57 28.70 -8.89
N GLU A 85 40.69 29.20 -8.39
CA GLU A 85 42.11 28.84 -8.33
C GLU A 85 42.72 29.89 -7.35
N HIS A 86 43.75 29.54 -6.59
CA HIS A 86 44.85 30.46 -6.28
C HIS A 86 45.99 29.67 -5.63
N TYR A 87 47.04 29.41 -6.41
CA TYR A 87 48.35 29.04 -5.91
C TYR A 87 49.17 30.34 -5.80
N ASP A 88 49.66 30.63 -4.60
CA ASP A 88 50.78 31.54 -4.34
C ASP A 88 51.50 31.02 -3.08
N GLY A 89 52.80 30.72 -3.23
CA GLY A 89 53.71 30.28 -2.16
C GLY A 89 54.51 29.04 -2.52
#